data_AF-A0A257NBP9-F1
#
_entry.id   AF-A0A257NBP9-F1
#
_cell.length_a   1.000
_cell.length_b   1.000
_cell.length_c   1.000
_cell.angle_alpha   90.00
_cell.angle_beta   90.00
_cell.angle_gamma   90.00
#
_symmetry.space_group_name_H-M   'P 1'
#
loop_
_entity.id
_entity.type
_entity.pdbx_description
1 polymer ?
#
loop_
_entity_poly.entity_id
_entity_poly.type
_entity_poly.pdbx_seq_one_letter_code
_entity_poly.pdbx_strand_id
1 'polypeptide(L)'
;MVSKLTVTNHRSDIVGLKYVYPVISRRMGGLSIGINFNTNNACNWRCIYCQVPDLKIGAAPEMDFKLLEDELRFFLDDVLNGDFYERFQVDEDKRIIKDIAIAGNGEPTSLKEFAKAVELIGKIATEAGVLPRCHYVLITNGSLVHQAKVQAGLKILKSYGGEVRLV
;
A
#
# COMPACT_ATOMS: atom_id res chain seq x y z
N MET A 1 -25.28 -2.37 4.55
CA MET A 1 -25.10 -1.43 3.42
C MET A 1 -23.61 -1.26 3.20
N VAL A 2 -23.10 -1.66 2.04
CA VAL A 2 -21.69 -1.43 1.69
C VAL A 2 -21.49 0.08 1.49
N SER A 3 -20.49 0.65 2.16
CA SER A 3 -20.18 2.08 2.05
C SER A 3 -19.58 2.36 0.67
N LYS A 4 -20.03 3.42 -0.01
CA LYS A 4 -19.48 3.84 -1.30
C LYS A 4 -18.01 4.27 -1.15
N LEU A 5 -17.12 3.75 -2.00
CA LEU A 5 -15.76 4.29 -2.14
C LEU A 5 -15.82 5.49 -3.07
N THR A 6 -15.48 6.66 -2.55
CA THR A 6 -15.38 7.88 -3.32
C THR A 6 -14.03 8.51 -3.08
N VAL A 7 -13.72 9.50 -3.91
CA VAL A 7 -12.58 10.39 -3.74
C VAL A 7 -12.51 11.14 -2.40
N THR A 8 -13.61 11.21 -1.65
CA THR A 8 -13.73 11.88 -0.35
C THR A 8 -13.85 10.90 0.82
N ASN A 9 -14.04 9.61 0.55
CA ASN A 9 -14.20 8.56 1.55
C ASN A 9 -13.07 7.53 1.43
N HIS A 10 -11.98 7.77 2.16
CA HIS A 10 -10.78 6.93 2.17
C HIS A 10 -10.78 5.89 3.30
N ARG A 11 -11.93 5.30 3.64
CA ARG A 11 -12.00 4.25 4.66
C ARG A 11 -11.13 3.06 4.25
N SER A 12 -9.97 2.93 4.89
CA SER A 12 -9.01 1.88 4.63
C SER A 12 -9.49 0.50 5.09
N ASP A 13 -10.42 0.47 6.05
CA ASP A 13 -11.02 -0.75 6.61
C ASP A 13 -12.19 -1.31 5.78
N ILE A 14 -12.55 -0.67 4.67
CA ILE A 14 -13.79 -0.96 3.95
C ILE A 14 -13.86 -2.37 3.35
N VAL A 15 -12.71 -3.00 3.16
CA VAL A 15 -12.55 -4.38 2.67
C VAL A 15 -12.24 -5.38 3.78
N GLY A 16 -12.02 -4.93 5.02
CA GLY A 16 -11.74 -5.79 6.18
C GLY A 16 -10.40 -6.52 6.13
N LEU A 17 -9.47 -6.11 5.27
CA LEU A 17 -8.12 -6.68 5.15
C LEU A 17 -7.16 -5.94 6.10
N LYS A 18 -6.14 -6.65 6.59
CA LYS A 18 -5.20 -6.14 7.59
C LYS A 18 -4.12 -5.24 6.97
N TYR A 19 -3.55 -5.66 5.85
CA TYR A 19 -2.43 -4.97 5.21
C TYR A 19 -2.86 -4.21 3.95
N VAL A 20 -3.83 -4.72 3.21
CA VAL A 20 -4.24 -4.19 1.91
C VAL A 20 -5.46 -3.29 2.05
N TYR A 21 -5.46 -2.12 1.40
CA TYR A 21 -6.64 -1.25 1.40
C TYR A 21 -6.81 -0.48 0.08
N PRO A 22 -8.05 -0.27 -0.40
CA PRO A 22 -8.31 0.52 -1.59
C PRO A 22 -8.36 2.02 -1.31
N VAL A 23 -7.87 2.81 -2.26
CA VAL A 23 -8.05 4.26 -2.29
C VAL A 23 -8.41 4.69 -3.71
N ILE A 24 -9.57 5.34 -3.89
CA ILE A 24 -9.84 6.04 -5.15
C ILE A 24 -9.11 7.38 -5.13
N SER A 25 -8.02 7.47 -5.88
CA SER A 25 -7.13 8.61 -5.91
C SER A 25 -7.77 9.79 -6.65
N ARG A 26 -7.88 10.93 -5.94
CA ARG A 26 -8.26 12.22 -6.53
C ARG A 26 -7.27 12.71 -7.58
N ARG A 27 -5.97 12.50 -7.33
CA ARG A 27 -4.90 13.08 -8.15
C ARG A 27 -4.61 12.22 -9.38
N MET A 28 -4.69 10.90 -9.22
CA MET A 28 -4.37 9.97 -10.31
C MET A 28 -5.61 9.56 -11.12
N GLY A 29 -6.82 9.77 -10.60
CA GLY A 29 -8.06 9.42 -11.31
C GLY A 29 -8.27 7.92 -11.46
N GLY A 30 -8.07 7.15 -10.39
CA GLY A 30 -8.26 5.70 -10.40
C GLY A 30 -7.96 5.04 -9.06
N LEU A 31 -7.91 3.70 -9.04
CA LEU A 31 -7.65 2.90 -7.85
C LEU A 31 -6.15 2.86 -7.52
N SER A 32 -5.81 3.29 -6.31
CA SER A 32 -4.53 3.04 -5.64
C SER A 32 -4.73 1.92 -4.63
N ILE A 33 -3.85 0.92 -4.66
CA ILE A 33 -3.84 -0.20 -3.73
C ILE A 33 -2.78 0.06 -2.67
N GLY A 34 -3.21 0.49 -1.49
CA GLY A 34 -2.33 0.77 -0.37
C GLY A 34 -1.94 -0.50 0.40
N ILE A 35 -0.68 -0.58 0.82
CA ILE A 35 -0.13 -1.65 1.66
C ILE A 35 0.43 -1.06 2.95
N ASN A 36 -0.29 -1.25 4.06
CA ASN A 36 0.05 -0.68 5.36
C ASN A 36 0.89 -1.65 6.21
N PHE A 37 2.19 -1.39 6.32
CA PHE A 37 3.07 -2.18 7.20
C PHE A 37 2.87 -1.84 8.68
N ASN A 38 2.41 -0.63 9.00
CA ASN A 38 2.34 -0.07 10.35
C ASN A 38 0.91 -0.19 10.91
N THR A 39 0.37 -1.42 10.96
CA THR A 39 -0.97 -1.73 11.50
C THR A 39 -1.13 -1.40 12.99
N ASN A 40 -0.03 -1.08 13.67
CA ASN A 40 0.01 -0.68 15.07
C ASN A 40 -0.02 0.84 15.28
N ASN A 41 -0.19 1.66 14.24
CA ASN A 41 -0.11 3.13 14.28
C ASN A 41 1.20 3.64 14.91
N ALA A 42 2.32 2.97 14.64
CA ALA A 42 3.62 3.39 15.12
C ALA A 42 4.46 4.01 14.00
N CYS A 43 5.05 5.17 14.26
CA CYS A 43 6.00 5.82 13.36
C CYS A 43 7.24 6.30 14.13
N ASN A 44 8.39 6.30 13.49
CA ASN A 44 9.62 6.82 14.09
C ASN A 44 9.73 8.36 13.97
N TRP A 45 8.75 8.99 13.31
CA TRP A 45 8.69 10.43 13.08
C TRP A 45 7.29 10.95 13.39
N ARG A 46 7.19 12.15 13.96
CA ARG A 46 5.93 12.80 14.34
C ARG A 46 5.73 14.06 13.51
N CYS A 47 5.26 13.91 12.27
CA CYS A 47 4.91 15.06 11.43
C CYS A 47 3.80 15.87 12.10
N ILE A 48 3.93 17.20 12.12
CA ILE A 48 2.93 18.10 12.74
C ILE A 48 1.56 18.01 12.07
N TYR A 49 1.53 17.62 10.80
CA TYR A 49 0.33 17.44 9.98
C TYR A 49 -0.17 15.98 9.95
N CYS A 50 0.40 15.09 10.76
CA CYS A 50 -0.01 13.68 10.75
C CYS A 50 -1.43 13.53 11.32
N GLN A 51 -2.29 12.83 10.57
CA GLN A 51 -3.70 12.59 10.93
C GLN A 51 -3.97 11.15 11.40
N VAL A 52 -2.91 10.33 11.59
CA VAL A 52 -3.06 8.97 12.11
C VAL A 52 -3.50 9.08 13.57
N PRO A 53 -4.67 8.51 13.94
CA PRO A 53 -5.15 8.56 15.32
C PRO A 53 -4.24 7.72 16.23
N ASP A 54 -4.05 8.21 17.46
CA ASP A 54 -3.25 7.55 18.49
C ASP A 54 -1.83 7.17 18.03
N LEU A 55 -1.25 7.99 17.13
CA LEU A 55 0.09 7.76 16.62
C LEU A 55 1.11 7.72 17.78
N LYS A 56 1.81 6.61 17.88
CA LYS A 56 2.86 6.38 18.88
C LYS A 56 4.23 6.31 18.23
N ILE A 57 5.25 6.70 19.00
CA ILE A 57 6.63 6.58 18.55
C ILE A 57 6.98 5.08 18.51
N GLY A 58 7.48 4.60 17.38
CA GLY A 58 7.89 3.21 17.23
C GLY A 58 8.16 2.81 15.78
N ALA A 59 8.18 1.49 15.55
CA ALA A 59 8.42 0.90 14.23
C ALA A 59 7.26 -0.01 13.83
N ALA A 60 7.22 -0.39 12.55
CA ALA A 60 6.33 -1.42 12.05
C ALA A 60 6.52 -2.72 12.86
N PRO A 61 5.42 -3.41 13.22
CA PRO A 61 5.48 -4.68 13.91
C PRO A 61 6.02 -5.78 13.00
N GLU A 62 6.17 -6.99 13.54
CA GLU A 62 6.42 -8.16 12.70
C GLU A 62 5.26 -8.39 11.74
N MET A 63 5.59 -8.84 10.54
CA MET A 63 4.66 -9.02 9.46
C MET A 63 4.38 -10.49 9.23
N ASP A 64 3.10 -10.82 9.13
CA ASP A 64 2.66 -12.11 8.62
C ASP A 64 2.70 -12.05 7.08
N PHE A 65 3.77 -12.59 6.50
CA PHE A 65 3.98 -12.60 5.06
C PHE A 65 2.99 -13.49 4.32
N LYS A 66 2.52 -14.57 4.95
CA LYS A 66 1.53 -15.46 4.33
C LYS A 66 0.19 -14.75 4.23
N LEU A 67 -0.21 -14.06 5.30
CA LEU A 67 -1.41 -13.23 5.28
C LEU A 67 -1.31 -12.09 4.27
N LEU A 68 -0.18 -11.36 4.21
CA LEU A 68 0.01 -10.33 3.19
C LEU A 68 -0.13 -10.89 1.76
N GLU A 69 0.47 -12.05 1.48
CA GLU A 69 0.35 -12.71 0.19
C GLU A 69 -1.11 -13.05 -0.14
N ASP A 70 -1.81 -13.68 0.81
CA ASP A 70 -3.20 -14.10 0.62
C ASP A 70 -4.13 -12.90 0.42
N GLU A 71 -3.99 -11.85 1.24
CA GLU A 71 -4.79 -10.63 1.11
C GLU A 71 -4.53 -9.91 -0.22
N LEU A 72 -3.28 -9.78 -0.65
CA LEU A 72 -2.97 -9.09 -1.90
C LEU A 72 -3.46 -9.87 -3.12
N ARG A 73 -3.29 -11.20 -3.14
CA ARG A 73 -3.81 -12.04 -4.22
C ARG A 73 -5.34 -12.00 -4.29
N PHE A 74 -5.99 -12.15 -3.14
CA PHE A 74 -7.45 -12.04 -3.04
C PHE A 74 -7.95 -10.69 -3.56
N PHE A 75 -7.33 -9.60 -3.10
CA PHE A 75 -7.76 -8.26 -3.48
C PHE A 75 -7.53 -7.97 -4.96
N LEU A 76 -6.40 -8.40 -5.52
CA LEU A 76 -6.13 -8.25 -6.96
C LEU A 76 -7.12 -9.05 -7.81
N ASP A 77 -7.45 -10.28 -7.42
CA ASP A 77 -8.45 -11.09 -8.13
C ASP A 77 -9.84 -10.45 -8.10
N ASP A 78 -10.27 -9.96 -6.94
CA ASP A 78 -11.54 -9.26 -6.76
C ASP A 78 -11.63 -7.96 -7.59
N VAL A 79 -10.51 -7.23 -7.75
CA VAL A 79 -10.41 -6.02 -8.59
C VAL A 79 -10.37 -6.34 -10.09
N LEU A 80 -9.69 -7.41 -10.49
CA LEU A 80 -9.45 -7.74 -11.91
C LEU A 80 -10.57 -8.57 -12.52
N ASN A 81 -11.11 -9.52 -11.75
CA ASN A 81 -12.04 -10.55 -12.22
C ASN A 81 -13.36 -10.56 -11.43
N GLY A 82 -13.39 -9.94 -10.26
CA GLY A 82 -14.55 -9.89 -9.37
C GLY A 82 -15.48 -8.71 -9.62
N ASP A 83 -16.32 -8.41 -8.62
CA ASP A 83 -17.33 -7.35 -8.65
C ASP A 83 -16.92 -6.11 -7.84
N PHE A 84 -15.64 -5.94 -7.53
CA PHE A 84 -15.13 -4.86 -6.67
C PHE A 84 -15.68 -3.48 -7.07
N TYR A 85 -15.61 -3.14 -8.36
CA TYR A 85 -15.99 -1.81 -8.83
C TYR A 85 -17.50 -1.58 -8.74
N GLU A 86 -18.31 -2.59 -9.01
CA GLU A 86 -19.76 -2.59 -8.89
C GLU A 86 -20.18 -2.50 -7.41
N ARG A 87 -19.61 -3.38 -6.58
CA ARG A 87 -19.89 -3.50 -5.15
C ARG A 87 -19.62 -2.21 -4.40
N PHE A 88 -18.57 -1.48 -4.81
CA PHE A 88 -18.20 -0.19 -4.23
C PHE A 88 -18.66 1.04 -5.02
N GLN A 89 -19.42 0.83 -6.11
CA GLN A 89 -19.98 1.87 -6.98
C GLN A 89 -18.94 2.89 -7.46
N VAL A 90 -17.81 2.38 -7.97
CA VAL A 90 -16.74 3.19 -8.54
C VAL A 90 -17.13 3.63 -9.96
N ASP A 91 -17.03 4.93 -10.21
CA ASP A 91 -17.29 5.54 -11.53
C ASP A 91 -16.40 4.89 -12.60
N GLU A 92 -16.95 4.65 -13.79
CA GLU A 92 -16.29 3.90 -14.88
C GLU A 92 -14.92 4.47 -15.26
N ASP A 93 -14.79 5.80 -15.28
CA ASP A 93 -13.55 6.52 -15.61
C ASP A 93 -12.43 6.30 -14.58
N LYS A 94 -12.75 5.73 -13.42
CA LYS A 94 -11.82 5.45 -12.31
C LYS A 94 -11.56 3.97 -12.10
N ARG A 95 -12.12 3.08 -12.93
CA ARG A 95 -11.96 1.61 -12.84
C ARG A 95 -10.64 1.13 -13.45
N ILE A 96 -9.55 1.71 -12.95
CA ILE A 96 -8.20 1.40 -13.40
C ILE A 96 -7.25 1.43 -12.21
N ILE A 97 -6.43 0.40 -12.10
CA ILE A 97 -5.35 0.36 -11.11
C ILE A 97 -4.26 1.34 -11.56
N LYS A 98 -4.06 2.40 -10.78
CA LYS A 98 -3.04 3.43 -11.02
C LYS A 98 -1.74 3.09 -10.34
N ASP A 99 -1.80 2.56 -9.12
CA ASP A 99 -0.61 2.23 -8.37
C ASP A 99 -0.87 1.17 -7.29
N ILE A 100 0.22 0.49 -6.92
CA ILE A 100 0.36 -0.23 -5.66
C ILE A 100 1.34 0.58 -4.82
N ALA A 101 0.88 1.07 -3.67
CA ALA A 101 1.65 1.96 -2.81
C ALA A 101 1.93 1.31 -1.46
N ILE A 102 3.21 1.13 -1.13
CA ILE A 102 3.64 0.86 0.25
C ILE A 102 3.49 2.17 1.02
N ALA A 103 2.38 2.28 1.73
CA ALA A 103 1.94 3.47 2.44
C ALA A 103 1.03 3.04 3.61
N GLY A 104 1.11 3.74 4.73
CA GLY A 104 0.38 3.31 5.91
C GLY A 104 0.47 4.26 7.08
N ASN A 105 0.10 3.76 8.26
CA ASN A 105 -0.05 4.55 9.48
C ASN A 105 1.28 4.84 10.19
N GLY A 106 2.39 4.82 9.46
CA GLY A 106 3.73 5.05 9.99
C GLY A 106 4.80 4.95 8.93
N GLU A 107 6.05 4.77 9.35
CA GLU A 107 7.19 4.68 8.44
C GLU A 107 7.39 3.24 7.96
N PRO A 108 7.07 2.90 6.69
CA PRO A 108 7.12 1.51 6.22
C PRO A 108 8.54 0.94 6.19
N THR A 109 9.57 1.77 5.96
CA THR A 109 10.97 1.29 5.94
C THR A 109 11.47 0.85 7.32
N SER A 110 10.71 1.11 8.39
CA SER A 110 11.00 0.63 9.73
C SER A 110 10.78 -0.89 9.89
N LEU A 111 10.00 -1.53 9.00
CA LEU A 111 9.79 -2.98 8.98
C LEU A 111 11.12 -3.73 8.96
N LYS A 112 11.29 -4.74 9.82
CA LYS A 112 12.54 -5.54 9.91
C LYS A 112 12.85 -6.18 8.55
N GLU A 113 11.87 -6.86 7.99
CA GLU A 113 11.95 -7.61 6.73
C GLU A 113 11.47 -6.77 5.51
N PHE A 114 11.83 -5.49 5.47
CA PHE A 114 11.36 -4.55 4.44
C PHE A 114 11.65 -5.03 3.02
N ALA A 115 12.88 -5.45 2.73
CA ALA A 115 13.28 -5.92 1.40
C ALA A 115 12.44 -7.11 0.92
N LYS A 116 12.17 -8.06 1.83
CA LYS A 116 11.31 -9.23 1.57
C LYS A 116 9.88 -8.83 1.23
N ALA A 117 9.33 -7.83 1.93
CA ALA A 117 7.97 -7.34 1.65
C ALA A 117 7.90 -6.67 0.27
N VAL A 118 8.90 -5.86 -0.07
CA VAL A 118 8.99 -5.22 -1.39
C VAL A 118 9.04 -6.26 -2.52
N GLU A 119 9.85 -7.31 -2.35
CA GLU A 119 9.96 -8.40 -3.33
C GLU A 119 8.66 -9.17 -3.48
N LEU A 120 8.02 -9.54 -2.37
CA LEU A 120 6.77 -10.30 -2.37
C LEU A 120 5.65 -9.55 -3.11
N ILE A 121 5.45 -8.27 -2.79
CA ILE A 121 4.42 -7.43 -3.43
C ILE A 121 4.71 -7.29 -4.93
N GLY A 122 5.97 -7.01 -5.30
CA GLY A 122 6.38 -6.88 -6.70
C GLY A 122 6.11 -8.16 -7.49
N LYS A 123 6.50 -9.32 -6.94
CA LYS A 123 6.25 -10.64 -7.55
C LYS A 123 4.76 -10.90 -7.77
N ILE A 124 3.92 -10.73 -6.74
CA ILE A 124 2.47 -10.96 -6.83
C ILE A 124 1.84 -10.03 -7.88
N ALA A 125 2.21 -8.75 -7.89
CA ALA A 125 1.67 -7.78 -8.83
C ALA A 125 2.11 -8.05 -10.28
N THR A 126 3.32 -8.57 -10.49
CA THR A 126 3.77 -9.05 -11.82
C THR A 126 3.01 -10.30 -12.24
N GLU A 127 2.83 -11.29 -11.35
CA GLU A 127 2.07 -12.51 -11.63
C GLU A 127 0.60 -12.21 -11.99
N ALA A 128 -0.01 -11.23 -11.34
CA ALA A 128 -1.36 -10.76 -11.64
C ALA A 128 -1.47 -9.91 -12.92
N GLY A 129 -0.36 -9.62 -13.60
CA GLY A 129 -0.34 -8.80 -14.82
C GLY A 129 -0.57 -7.30 -14.60
N VAL A 130 -0.44 -6.83 -13.35
CA VAL A 130 -0.65 -5.43 -12.97
C VAL A 130 0.63 -4.62 -13.14
N LEU A 131 1.78 -5.17 -12.77
CA LEU A 131 3.08 -4.59 -13.13
C LEU A 131 3.54 -5.10 -14.51
N PRO A 132 4.14 -4.24 -15.35
CA PRO A 132 4.55 -2.86 -15.10
C PRO A 132 3.50 -1.79 -15.52
N ARG A 133 2.21 -2.15 -15.63
CA ARG A 133 1.16 -1.24 -16.16
C ARG A 133 0.74 -0.16 -15.16
N CYS A 134 0.86 -0.41 -13.87
CA CYS A 134 0.65 0.57 -12.81
C CYS A 134 1.99 1.00 -12.18
N HIS A 135 1.98 2.06 -11.38
CA HIS A 135 3.16 2.46 -10.60
C HIS A 135 3.34 1.55 -9.38
N TYR A 136 4.59 1.25 -9.03
CA TYR A 136 4.94 0.64 -7.75
C TYR A 136 5.61 1.69 -6.87
N VAL A 137 4.95 2.13 -5.80
CA VAL A 137 5.34 3.34 -5.07
C VAL A 137 5.70 2.99 -3.63
N LEU A 138 6.82 3.54 -3.13
CA LEU A 138 7.12 3.62 -1.71
C LEU A 138 6.88 5.05 -1.22
N ILE A 139 6.02 5.21 -0.21
CA ILE A 139 5.82 6.47 0.50
C ILE A 139 6.60 6.42 1.82
N THR A 140 7.57 7.31 2.02
CA THR A 140 8.49 7.26 3.19
C THR A 140 8.89 8.66 3.67
N ASN A 141 9.16 8.82 4.96
CA ASN A 141 9.76 10.04 5.52
C ASN A 141 11.28 10.12 5.27
N GLY A 142 11.88 9.08 4.68
CA GLY A 142 13.29 9.05 4.30
C GLY A 142 14.29 8.87 5.45
N SER A 143 13.85 8.93 6.71
CA SER A 143 14.75 8.93 7.88
C SER A 143 15.60 7.66 8.02
N LEU A 144 15.17 6.53 7.43
CA LEU A 144 15.85 5.24 7.55
C LEU A 144 16.55 4.78 6.26
N VAL A 145 16.61 5.62 5.21
CA VAL A 145 17.20 5.24 3.89
C VAL A 145 18.68 4.84 3.99
N HIS A 146 19.40 5.32 4.99
CA HIS A 146 20.80 4.97 5.24
C HIS A 146 21.00 3.51 5.67
N GLN A 147 19.95 2.80 6.13
CA GLN A 147 20.08 1.43 6.62
C GLN A 147 20.22 0.43 5.48
N ALA A 148 21.11 -0.55 5.63
CA ALA A 148 21.39 -1.56 4.62
C ALA A 148 20.13 -2.33 4.16
N LYS A 149 19.25 -2.70 5.11
CA LYS A 149 17.97 -3.38 4.80
C LYS A 149 17.05 -2.54 3.91
N VAL A 150 17.05 -1.22 4.10
CA VAL A 150 16.22 -0.28 3.33
C VAL A 150 16.83 -0.12 1.95
N GLN A 151 18.14 0.07 1.84
CA GLN A 151 18.83 0.14 0.55
C GLN A 151 18.64 -1.14 -0.29
N ALA A 152 18.65 -2.32 0.34
CA ALA A 152 18.34 -3.57 -0.33
C ALA A 152 16.91 -3.57 -0.90
N GLY A 153 15.92 -3.18 -0.09
CA GLY A 153 14.53 -3.05 -0.55
C GLY A 153 14.37 -2.00 -1.67
N LEU A 154 15.08 -0.88 -1.62
CA LEU A 154 15.04 0.14 -2.67
C LEU A 154 15.62 -0.36 -4.01
N LYS A 155 16.65 -1.20 -3.97
CA LYS A 155 17.20 -1.84 -5.18
C LYS A 155 16.18 -2.78 -5.81
N ILE A 156 15.47 -3.55 -4.99
CA ILE A 156 14.38 -4.45 -5.44
C ILE A 156 13.22 -3.61 -5.99
N LEU A 157 12.79 -2.56 -5.29
CA LEU A 157 11.76 -1.64 -5.78
C LEU A 157 12.12 -1.11 -7.17
N LYS A 158 13.36 -0.67 -7.34
CA LYS A 158 13.89 -0.18 -8.62
C LYS A 158 13.89 -1.23 -9.72
N SER A 159 14.15 -2.51 -9.42
CA SER A 159 14.10 -3.57 -10.44
C SER A 159 12.69 -3.82 -11.00
N TYR A 160 11.65 -3.43 -10.25
CA TYR A 160 10.26 -3.41 -10.72
C TYR A 160 9.85 -2.07 -11.37
N GLY A 161 10.79 -1.14 -11.58
CA GLY A 161 10.51 0.21 -12.07
C GLY A 161 9.82 1.11 -11.04
N GLY A 162 9.91 0.77 -9.76
CA GLY A 162 9.21 1.49 -8.70
C GLY A 162 9.84 2.85 -8.35
N GLU A 163 9.03 3.68 -7.71
CA GLU A 163 9.31 5.08 -7.37
C GLU A 163 9.29 5.30 -5.85
N VAL A 164 10.09 6.26 -5.38
CA VAL A 164 10.04 6.72 -3.98
C VAL A 164 9.41 8.10 -3.93
N ARG A 165 8.46 8.29 -3.03
CA ARG A 165 7.80 9.57 -2.75
C ARG A 165 7.97 9.93 -1.28
N LEU A 166 8.42 11.15 -1.01
CA LEU A 166 8.59 11.65 0.35
C LEU A 166 7.27 12.20 0.89
N VAL A 167 7.03 11.98 2.19
CA VAL A 167 5.91 12.56 2.95
C VAL A 167 6.24 13.92 3.55
#